data_AF-A0A7K1G744-F1
#
_entry.id   AF-A0A7K1G744-F1
#
_cell.length_a   1.000
_cell.length_b   1.000
_cell.length_c   1.000
_cell.angle_alpha   90.00
_cell.angle_beta   90.00
_cell.angle_gamma   90.00
#
_symmetry.space_group_name_H-M   'P 1'
#
loop_
_entity.id
_entity.type
_entity.pdbx_description
1 polymer ?
#
loop_
_entity_poly.entity_id
_entity_poly.type
_entity_poly.pdbx_seq_one_letter_code
_entity_poly.pdbx_strand_id
1 'polypeptide(L)'
;MKDTIIEKMYELSRAPYQKYFKKNKPWQIDKLKLLDYPEGSLGLGLGNFLYKNHFDIQPKLEDHDIIHVLTNTGTSVLEEIGMQYYLLGNGKRSLYLFLVTLSGIVFYPNKINYFFREYERGKLALPFHYLDFSKMLLMPVSTIRNTFKIQNHEN
;
A
#
# COMPACT_ATOMS: atom_id res chain seq x y z
N MET A 1 8.92 1.31 -21.13
CA MET A 1 10.07 2.22 -20.99
C MET A 1 9.93 3.14 -19.78
N LYS A 2 8.82 3.90 -19.63
CA LYS A 2 8.60 4.75 -18.44
C LYS A 2 8.50 3.93 -17.14
N ASP A 3 7.73 2.85 -17.16
CA ASP A 3 7.52 1.96 -16.00
C ASP A 3 8.87 1.42 -15.48
N THR A 4 9.72 0.93 -16.38
CA THR A 4 11.08 0.44 -16.07
C THR A 4 11.99 1.50 -15.45
N ILE A 5 11.82 2.77 -15.82
CA ILE A 5 12.58 3.88 -15.21
C ILE A 5 12.11 4.08 -13.77
N ILE A 6 10.80 4.06 -13.55
CA ILE A 6 10.19 4.26 -12.22
C ILE A 6 10.53 3.09 -11.29
N GLU A 7 10.48 1.85 -11.78
CA GLU A 7 10.91 0.65 -11.04
C GLU A 7 12.36 0.78 -10.59
N LYS A 8 13.27 1.14 -11.50
CA LYS A 8 14.68 1.36 -11.14
C LYS A 8 14.87 2.51 -10.15
N MET A 9 14.13 3.60 -10.29
CA MET A 9 14.15 4.69 -9.32
C MET A 9 13.68 4.22 -7.93
N TYR A 10 12.65 3.37 -7.87
CA TYR A 10 12.20 2.77 -6.63
C TYR A 10 13.29 1.90 -6.00
N GLU A 11 13.87 0.97 -6.75
CA GLU A 11 14.94 0.09 -6.25
C GLU A 11 16.12 0.88 -5.66
N LEU A 12 16.56 1.91 -6.37
CA LEU A 12 17.67 2.77 -5.94
C LEU A 12 17.33 3.63 -4.72
N SER A 13 16.09 4.11 -4.61
CA SER A 13 15.66 5.01 -3.53
C SER A 13 15.14 4.29 -2.27
N ARG A 14 14.76 3.01 -2.38
CA ARG A 14 14.17 2.24 -1.29
C ARG A 14 15.12 2.06 -0.11
N ALA A 15 16.34 1.56 -0.35
CA ALA A 15 17.32 1.32 0.70
C ALA A 15 17.67 2.58 1.53
N PRO A 16 18.00 3.75 0.91
CA PRO A 16 18.23 4.97 1.69
C PRO A 16 16.95 5.45 2.38
N TYR A 17 15.78 5.35 1.75
CA TYR A 17 14.52 5.73 2.39
C TYR A 17 14.23 4.91 3.66
N GLN A 18 14.41 3.58 3.59
CA GLN A 18 14.24 2.67 4.74
C GLN A 18 15.22 2.98 5.88
N LYS A 19 16.47 3.35 5.55
CA LYS A 19 17.50 3.63 6.55
C LYS A 19 17.28 4.95 7.28
N TYR A 20 16.96 6.02 6.54
CA TYR A 20 16.98 7.38 7.09
C TYR A 20 15.60 7.91 7.48
N PHE A 21 14.52 7.46 6.83
CA PHE A 21 13.19 8.03 7.01
C PHE A 21 12.22 7.10 7.75
N LYS A 22 12.46 5.79 7.77
CA LYS A 22 11.60 4.81 8.45
C LYS A 22 12.10 4.49 9.86
N LYS A 23 11.33 4.96 10.84
CA LYS A 23 11.57 4.74 12.28
C LYS A 23 10.87 3.49 12.85
N ASN A 24 10.00 2.85 12.07
CA ASN A 24 9.26 1.66 12.52
C ASN A 24 10.21 0.48 12.75
N LYS A 25 9.86 -0.37 13.72
CA LYS A 25 10.53 -1.66 13.92
C LYS A 25 10.00 -2.67 12.89
N PRO A 26 10.86 -3.47 12.25
CA PRO A 26 10.41 -4.58 11.42
C PRO A 26 9.48 -5.50 12.20
N TRP A 27 8.47 -6.04 11.52
CA TRP A 27 7.58 -7.00 12.13
C TRP A 27 8.32 -8.33 12.32
N GLN A 28 8.22 -8.91 13.52
CA GLN A 28 8.81 -10.24 13.78
C GLN A 28 7.85 -11.34 13.32
N ILE A 29 7.63 -11.42 12.01
CA ILE A 29 6.63 -12.29 11.41
C ILE A 29 7.27 -13.08 10.28
N ASP A 30 6.96 -14.38 10.26
CA ASP A 30 7.36 -15.29 9.20
C ASP A 30 6.29 -15.28 8.10
N LYS A 31 6.72 -15.06 6.85
CA LYS A 31 5.88 -15.06 5.66
C LYS A 31 5.09 -16.36 5.52
N LEU A 32 5.69 -17.51 5.86
CA LEU A 32 5.00 -18.79 5.76
C LEU A 32 3.89 -18.90 6.80
N LYS A 33 4.13 -18.39 8.02
CA LYS A 33 3.10 -18.39 9.08
C LYS A 33 1.90 -17.54 8.74
N LEU A 34 2.03 -16.52 7.90
CA LEU A 34 0.88 -15.71 7.46
C LEU A 34 -0.17 -16.55 6.71
N LEU A 35 0.26 -17.60 6.00
CA LEU A 35 -0.66 -18.48 5.26
C LEU A 35 -1.48 -19.41 6.18
N ASP A 36 -1.06 -19.57 7.43
CA ASP A 36 -1.77 -20.36 8.44
C ASP A 36 -2.81 -19.53 9.23
N TYR A 37 -2.94 -18.23 8.93
CA TYR A 37 -3.87 -17.35 9.64
C TYR A 37 -5.33 -17.66 9.26
N PRO A 38 -6.31 -17.29 10.11
CA PRO A 38 -7.71 -17.56 9.82
C PRO A 38 -8.18 -17.05 8.46
N GLU A 39 -9.12 -17.76 7.85
CA GLU A 39 -9.70 -17.36 6.57
C GLU A 39 -10.31 -15.95 6.63
N GLY A 40 -10.03 -15.13 5.61
CA GLY A 40 -10.49 -13.74 5.54
C GLY A 40 -9.78 -12.77 6.50
N SER A 41 -8.82 -13.23 7.31
CA SER A 41 -8.01 -12.36 8.17
C SER A 41 -7.03 -11.50 7.37
N LEU A 42 -6.62 -10.38 7.96
CA LEU A 42 -5.65 -9.46 7.37
C LEU A 42 -4.28 -10.12 7.14
N GLY A 43 -3.85 -10.96 8.07
CA GLY A 43 -2.60 -11.71 7.99
C GLY A 43 -2.61 -12.70 6.84
N LEU A 44 -3.69 -13.48 6.68
CA LEU A 44 -3.84 -14.36 5.53
C LEU A 44 -3.89 -13.56 4.22
N GLY A 45 -4.59 -12.42 4.21
CA GLY A 45 -4.62 -11.50 3.07
C GLY A 45 -3.21 -11.02 2.67
N LEU A 46 -2.38 -10.64 3.64
CA LEU A 46 -0.99 -10.26 3.42
C LEU A 46 -0.16 -11.43 2.89
N GLY A 47 -0.28 -12.62 3.50
CA GLY A 47 0.42 -13.83 3.06
C GLY A 47 0.10 -14.16 1.60
N ASN A 48 -1.18 -14.12 1.24
CA ASN A 48 -1.65 -14.35 -0.13
C ASN A 48 -1.13 -13.30 -1.11
N PHE A 49 -1.14 -12.02 -0.72
CA PHE A 49 -0.60 -10.93 -1.55
C PHE A 49 0.90 -11.13 -1.85
N LEU A 50 1.69 -11.41 -0.81
CA LEU A 50 3.13 -11.65 -0.93
C LEU A 50 3.43 -12.90 -1.77
N TYR A 51 2.68 -13.99 -1.55
CA TYR A 51 2.86 -15.23 -2.29
C TYR A 51 2.54 -15.05 -3.78
N LYS A 52 1.39 -14.44 -4.10
CA LYS A 52 0.93 -14.23 -5.49
C LYS A 52 1.88 -13.36 -6.30
N ASN A 53 2.49 -12.35 -5.68
CA ASN A 53 3.40 -11.43 -6.36
C ASN A 53 4.89 -11.84 -6.26
N HIS A 54 5.18 -13.00 -5.65
CA HIS A 54 6.56 -13.44 -5.37
C HIS A 54 7.39 -12.41 -4.59
N PHE A 55 6.75 -11.68 -3.67
CA PHE A 55 7.40 -10.67 -2.84
C PHE A 55 7.81 -11.24 -1.50
N ASP A 56 8.96 -10.82 -0.99
CA ASP A 56 9.35 -11.06 0.40
C ASP A 56 8.93 -9.91 1.30
N ILE A 57 8.73 -10.22 2.58
CA ILE A 57 8.43 -9.20 3.59
C ILE A 57 9.56 -8.18 3.58
N GLN A 58 9.18 -6.92 3.39
CA GLN A 58 10.12 -5.82 3.38
C GLN A 58 10.18 -5.18 4.77
N PRO A 59 11.30 -5.31 5.50
CA PRO A 59 11.41 -4.74 6.84
C PRO A 59 11.07 -3.24 6.85
N LYS A 60 10.20 -2.82 7.77
CA LYS A 60 9.69 -1.44 7.96
C LYS A 60 8.77 -0.90 6.86
N LEU A 61 8.42 -1.72 5.87
CA LEU A 61 7.49 -1.39 4.79
C LEU A 61 6.29 -2.35 4.74
N GLU A 62 6.13 -3.21 5.75
CA GLU A 62 5.05 -4.19 5.85
C GLU A 62 3.66 -3.51 5.85
N ASP A 63 3.56 -2.35 6.50
CA ASP A 63 2.35 -1.53 6.51
C ASP A 63 1.91 -1.13 5.09
N HIS A 64 2.84 -1.01 4.13
CA HIS A 64 2.53 -0.66 2.73
C HIS A 64 1.85 -1.82 2.02
N ASP A 65 2.36 -3.04 2.17
CA ASP A 65 1.79 -4.25 1.56
C ASP A 65 0.37 -4.51 2.08
N ILE A 66 0.10 -4.16 3.34
CA ILE A 66 -1.25 -4.20 3.92
C ILE A 66 -2.21 -3.26 3.21
N ILE A 67 -1.76 -2.10 2.71
CA ILE A 67 -2.64 -1.18 1.99
C ILE A 67 -3.18 -1.86 0.73
N HIS A 68 -2.35 -2.58 -0.04
CA HIS A 68 -2.82 -3.34 -1.20
C HIS A 68 -3.95 -4.32 -0.84
N VAL A 69 -3.79 -5.02 0.29
CA VAL A 69 -4.82 -5.95 0.80
C VAL A 69 -6.10 -5.19 1.17
N LEU A 70 -5.99 -4.06 1.88
CA LEU A 70 -7.16 -3.31 2.33
C LEU A 70 -7.89 -2.59 1.19
N THR A 71 -7.19 -2.02 0.22
CA THR A 71 -7.77 -1.24 -0.89
C THR A 71 -8.05 -2.08 -2.15
N ASN A 72 -7.59 -3.34 -2.17
CA ASN A 72 -7.63 -4.23 -3.33
C ASN A 72 -6.91 -3.62 -4.55
N THR A 73 -5.73 -3.06 -4.31
CA THR A 73 -4.91 -2.40 -5.34
C THR A 73 -3.79 -3.33 -5.80
N GLY A 74 -3.59 -3.45 -7.11
CA GLY A 74 -2.50 -4.26 -7.69
C GLY A 74 -1.12 -3.62 -7.54
N THR A 75 -0.15 -4.20 -8.24
CA THR A 75 1.28 -3.90 -8.13
C THR A 75 1.86 -3.26 -9.39
N SER A 76 1.02 -2.92 -10.39
CA SER A 76 1.49 -2.18 -11.55
C SER A 76 1.93 -0.76 -11.15
N VAL A 77 2.85 -0.16 -11.92
CA VAL A 77 3.34 1.20 -11.63
C VAL A 77 2.19 2.21 -11.55
N LEU A 78 1.17 2.07 -12.41
CA LEU A 78 -0.01 2.93 -12.39
C LEU A 78 -0.81 2.77 -11.10
N GLU A 79 -0.99 1.53 -10.62
CA GLU A 79 -1.71 1.22 -9.39
C GLU A 79 -0.94 1.66 -8.14
N GLU A 80 0.38 1.51 -8.12
CA GLU A 80 1.25 2.01 -7.04
C GLU A 80 1.13 3.54 -6.90
N ILE A 81 1.19 4.27 -8.01
CA ILE A 81 0.98 5.73 -8.02
C ILE A 81 -0.44 6.05 -7.56
N GLY A 82 -1.44 5.34 -8.09
CA GLY A 82 -2.85 5.49 -7.70
C GLY A 82 -3.05 5.31 -6.19
N MET A 83 -2.42 4.29 -5.60
CA MET A 83 -2.47 4.05 -4.16
C MET A 83 -1.85 5.20 -3.36
N GLN A 84 -0.79 5.84 -3.85
CA GLN A 84 -0.24 7.04 -3.19
C GLN A 84 -1.23 8.21 -3.23
N TYR A 85 -1.98 8.38 -4.32
CA TYR A 85 -3.08 9.36 -4.38
C TYR A 85 -4.21 9.01 -3.42
N TYR A 86 -4.61 7.74 -3.33
CA TYR A 86 -5.58 7.27 -2.34
C TYR A 86 -5.13 7.59 -0.92
N LEU A 87 -3.88 7.26 -0.58
CA LEU A 87 -3.33 7.55 0.75
C LEU A 87 -3.22 9.05 1.04
N LEU A 88 -2.92 9.87 0.02
CA LEU A 88 -2.95 11.33 0.12
C LEU A 88 -4.35 11.82 0.49
N GLY A 89 -5.38 11.27 -0.17
CA GLY A 89 -6.79 11.56 0.11
C GLY A 89 -7.21 11.13 1.52
N ASN A 90 -6.73 9.96 1.97
CA ASN A 90 -6.97 9.44 3.32
C ASN A 90 -6.26 10.23 4.43
N GLY A 91 -5.41 11.20 4.09
CA GLY A 91 -4.75 12.11 5.03
C GLY A 91 -3.28 11.81 5.30
N LYS A 92 -2.69 10.76 4.70
CA LYS A 92 -1.28 10.43 4.87
C LYS A 92 -0.39 11.54 4.29
N ARG A 93 0.60 11.97 5.06
CA ARG A 93 1.60 12.97 4.63
C ARG A 93 3.00 12.40 4.81
N SER A 94 3.74 12.23 3.72
CA SER A 94 5.15 11.83 3.77
C SER A 94 5.89 12.30 2.52
N LEU A 95 7.20 12.54 2.65
CA LEU A 95 8.04 12.98 1.52
C LEU A 95 7.96 12.02 0.34
N TYR A 96 8.04 10.71 0.62
CA TYR A 96 7.99 9.68 -0.41
C TYR A 96 6.66 9.69 -1.16
N LEU A 97 5.54 9.80 -0.44
CA LEU A 97 4.22 9.92 -1.04
C LEU A 97 4.15 11.12 -2.00
N PHE A 98 4.64 12.29 -1.58
CA PHE A 98 4.62 13.47 -2.45
C PHE A 98 5.48 13.29 -3.72
N LEU A 99 6.67 12.69 -3.59
CA LEU A 99 7.53 12.40 -4.73
C LEU A 99 6.85 11.48 -5.75
N VAL A 100 6.17 10.42 -5.29
CA VAL A 100 5.47 9.48 -6.17
C VAL A 100 4.22 10.11 -6.79
N THR A 101 3.45 10.90 -6.04
CA THR A 101 2.30 11.61 -6.64
C THR A 101 2.75 12.61 -7.70
N LEU A 102 3.86 13.33 -7.48
CA LEU A 102 4.40 14.26 -8.48
C LEU A 102 4.89 13.53 -9.73
N SER A 103 5.53 12.36 -9.57
CA SER A 103 5.96 11.55 -10.72
C SER A 103 4.76 11.07 -11.55
N GLY A 104 3.62 10.80 -10.93
CA GLY A 104 2.35 10.51 -11.61
C GLY A 104 1.94 11.60 -12.60
N ILE A 105 1.99 12.87 -12.18
CA ILE A 105 1.67 14.03 -13.02
C ILE A 105 2.63 14.14 -14.20
N VAL A 106 3.94 13.96 -13.96
CA VAL A 106 4.99 14.12 -14.96
C VAL A 106 5.00 12.99 -15.99
N PHE A 107 4.93 11.73 -15.53
CA PHE A 107 5.11 10.57 -16.40
C PHE A 107 3.80 10.04 -17.00
N TYR A 108 2.66 10.25 -16.32
CA TYR A 108 1.32 9.78 -16.73
C TYR A 108 0.26 10.90 -16.77
N PRO A 109 0.48 12.00 -17.51
CA PRO A 109 -0.49 13.09 -17.59
C PRO A 109 -1.87 12.65 -18.10
N ASN A 110 -1.92 11.66 -18.99
CA ASN A 110 -3.17 11.10 -19.54
C ASN A 110 -3.96 10.26 -18.52
N LYS A 111 -3.41 10.01 -17.33
CA LYS A 111 -4.04 9.22 -16.25
C LYS A 111 -4.39 10.08 -15.03
N ILE A 112 -4.31 11.41 -15.12
CA ILE A 112 -4.66 12.31 -14.02
C ILE A 112 -6.09 12.09 -13.50
N ASN A 113 -7.05 11.84 -14.40
CA ASN A 113 -8.43 11.52 -13.99
C ASN A 113 -8.51 10.25 -13.12
N TYR A 114 -7.69 9.24 -13.41
CA TYR A 114 -7.60 8.04 -12.57
C TYR A 114 -7.02 8.38 -11.19
N PHE A 115 -5.91 9.13 -11.14
CA PHE A 115 -5.32 9.55 -9.87
C PHE A 115 -6.24 10.42 -9.01
N PHE A 116 -7.01 11.32 -9.63
CA PHE A 116 -8.00 12.13 -8.93
C PHE A 116 -9.14 11.28 -8.36
N ARG A 117 -9.61 10.25 -9.08
CA ARG A 117 -10.59 9.31 -8.55
C ARG A 117 -10.04 8.54 -7.35
N GLU A 118 -8.80 8.06 -7.41
CA GLU A 118 -8.17 7.39 -6.27
C GLU A 118 -8.04 8.31 -5.06
N TYR A 119 -7.68 9.58 -5.27
CA TYR A 119 -7.65 10.60 -4.22
C TYR A 119 -9.03 10.82 -3.58
N GLU A 120 -10.09 10.97 -4.38
CA GLU A 120 -11.45 11.13 -3.85
C GLU A 120 -11.93 9.86 -3.13
N ARG A 121 -11.62 8.66 -3.63
CA ARG A 121 -11.88 7.40 -2.91
C ARG A 121 -11.19 7.38 -1.55
N GLY A 122 -9.93 7.84 -1.49
CA GLY A 122 -9.18 7.97 -0.23
C GLY A 122 -9.84 8.91 0.78
N LYS A 123 -10.44 10.01 0.31
CA LYS A 123 -11.18 10.97 1.15
C LYS A 123 -12.48 10.42 1.71
N LEU A 124 -13.13 9.48 1.02
CA LEU A 124 -14.36 8.85 1.49
C LEU A 124 -14.12 7.85 2.62
N ALA A 125 -12.93 7.23 2.66
CA ALA A 125 -12.52 6.37 3.76
C ALA A 125 -12.12 7.19 4.99
N LEU A 126 -12.46 6.69 6.18
CA LEU A 126 -11.94 7.24 7.43
C LEU A 126 -10.42 7.04 7.48
N PRO A 127 -9.65 7.95 8.09
CA PRO A 127 -8.20 7.80 8.18
C PRO A 127 -7.82 6.48 8.87
N PHE A 128 -7.02 5.65 8.20
CA PHE A 128 -6.55 4.36 8.72
C PHE A 128 -5.03 4.18 8.56
N HIS A 129 -4.37 5.11 7.87
CA HIS A 129 -2.93 5.07 7.59
C HIS A 129 -2.02 5.15 8.84
N TYR A 130 -2.57 5.45 10.03
CA TYR A 130 -1.85 5.57 11.30
C TYR A 130 -1.96 4.32 12.18
N LEU A 131 -2.77 3.33 11.77
CA LEU A 131 -3.01 2.12 12.56
C LEU A 131 -1.76 1.24 12.64
N ASP A 132 -1.64 0.53 13.76
CA ASP A 132 -0.62 -0.49 13.95
C ASP A 132 -1.13 -1.83 13.42
N PHE A 133 -0.97 -2.05 12.11
CA PHE A 133 -1.51 -3.23 11.44
C PHE A 133 -0.92 -4.55 11.94
N SER A 134 0.27 -4.52 12.56
CA SER A 134 0.89 -5.71 13.14
C SER A 134 0.01 -6.36 14.22
N LYS A 135 -0.78 -5.55 14.93
CA LYS A 135 -1.72 -5.99 15.98
C LYS A 135 -3.08 -6.39 15.43
N MET A 136 -3.32 -6.20 14.14
CA MET A 136 -4.61 -6.40 13.50
C MET A 136 -4.62 -7.63 12.57
N LEU A 137 -3.52 -8.38 12.50
CA LEU A 137 -3.37 -9.46 11.52
C LEU A 137 -4.40 -10.58 11.65
N LEU A 138 -4.91 -10.83 12.84
CA LEU A 138 -5.98 -11.82 13.05
C LEU A 138 -7.39 -11.28 12.76
N MET A 139 -7.54 -9.97 12.53
CA MET A 139 -8.84 -9.36 12.27
C MET A 139 -9.31 -9.65 10.84
N PRO A 140 -10.61 -9.91 10.61
CA PRO A 140 -11.16 -10.03 9.26
C PRO A 140 -10.98 -8.74 8.45
N VAL A 141 -10.53 -8.86 7.20
CA VAL A 141 -10.38 -7.72 6.27
C VAL A 141 -11.70 -6.98 6.08
N SER A 142 -12.81 -7.71 5.97
CA SER A 142 -14.16 -7.13 5.86
C SER A 142 -14.51 -6.23 7.04
N THR A 143 -14.17 -6.65 8.27
CA THR A 143 -14.39 -5.86 9.48
C THR A 143 -13.61 -4.55 9.43
N ILE A 144 -12.33 -4.59 9.05
CA ILE A 144 -11.49 -3.39 8.92
C ILE A 144 -12.05 -2.45 7.85
N ARG A 145 -12.36 -2.99 6.66
CA ARG A 145 -12.92 -2.19 5.55
C ARG A 145 -14.22 -1.51 5.95
N ASN A 146 -15.14 -2.24 6.58
CA ASN A 146 -16.41 -1.68 7.05
C ASN A 146 -16.20 -0.60 8.12
N THR A 147 -15.30 -0.83 9.07
CA THR A 147 -15.01 0.10 10.17
C THR A 147 -14.47 1.42 9.63
N PHE A 148 -13.55 1.37 8.68
CA PHE A 148 -12.89 2.55 8.11
C PHE A 148 -13.52 3.03 6.81
N LYS A 149 -14.67 2.49 6.40
CA LYS A 149 -15.37 2.83 5.14
C LYS A 149 -14.46 2.74 3.91
N ILE A 150 -13.57 1.74 3.89
CA ILE A 150 -12.66 1.49 2.78
C ILE A 150 -13.46 0.81 1.67
N GLN A 151 -13.70 1.54 0.59
CA GLN A 151 -14.42 1.03 -0.58
C GLN A 151 -13.49 0.15 -1.43
N ASN A 152 -13.96 -1.02 -1.84
CA ASN A 152 -13.24 -1.85 -2.79
C ASN A 152 -13.04 -1.09 -4.11
N HIS A 153 -11.92 -1.34 -4.80
CA HIS A 153 -11.75 -0.88 -6.17
C HIS A 153 -12.73 -1.66 -7.04
N GLU A 154 -13.86 -1.04 -7.42
CA GLU A 154 -14.73 -1.58 -8.45
C GLU A 154 -14.04 -1.39 -9.80
N ASN A 155 -13.94 -2.47 -10.58
CA ASN A 155 -13.37 -2.47 -11.94
C ASN A 155 -14.33 -1.80 -12.93
#